data_AF-A0A917VKG7-F1
#
_entry.id   AF-A0A917VKG7-F1
#
_cell.length_a   1.000
_cell.length_b   1.000
_cell.length_c   1.000
_cell.angle_alpha   90.00
_cell.angle_beta   90.00
_cell.angle_gamma   90.00
#
_symmetry.space_group_name_H-M   'P 1'
#
loop_
_entity.id
_entity.type
_entity.pdbx_description
1 polymer ?
#
loop_
_entity_poly.entity_id
_entity_poly.type
_entity_poly.pdbx_seq_one_letter_code
_entity_poly.pdbx_strand_id
1 'polypeptide(L)'
;MQGIAAVALLFIGTLFVADHHDRETFLAVVGGFSMVFAGVGIVVGVWFWTACSGDIRRWRDWRTITGQYEGVTIMAPVLVRAGVLALVLFPGALGLYHLVDNAAYDSWLYGS
;
A
#
# COMPACT_ATOMS: atom_id res chain seq x y z
N MET A 1 10.36 -4.60 -6.98
CA MET A 1 9.51 -4.64 -8.19
C MET A 1 8.01 -4.60 -7.88
N GLN A 2 7.52 -5.21 -6.79
CA GLN A 2 6.08 -5.31 -6.49
C GLN A 2 5.38 -3.96 -6.23
N GLY A 3 6.00 -3.04 -5.48
CA GLY A 3 5.38 -1.73 -5.18
C GLY A 3 5.17 -0.85 -6.43
N ILE A 4 6.13 -0.86 -7.37
CA ILE A 4 6.03 -0.10 -8.63
C ILE A 4 4.92 -0.65 -9.52
N ALA A 5 4.75 -1.98 -9.57
CA ALA A 5 3.65 -2.58 -10.32
C ALA A 5 2.29 -2.15 -9.78
N ALA A 6 2.15 -1.97 -8.46
CA ALA A 6 0.92 -1.46 -7.86
C ALA A 6 0.63 0.00 -8.24
N VAL A 7 1.66 0.85 -8.35
CA VAL A 7 1.52 2.23 -8.84
C VAL A 7 1.11 2.25 -10.32
N ALA A 8 1.68 1.36 -11.15
CA ALA A 8 1.29 1.25 -12.55
C ALA A 8 -0.16 0.78 -12.73
N LEU A 9 -0.62 -0.17 -11.91
CA LEU A 9 -2.02 -0.60 -11.88
C LEU A 9 -2.95 0.53 -11.43
N LEU A 10 -2.54 1.30 -10.42
CA LEU A 10 -3.28 2.46 -9.95
C LEU A 10 -3.42 3.51 -11.05
N PHE A 11 -2.34 3.80 -11.79
CA PHE A 11 -2.38 4.66 -12.97
C PHE A 11 -3.36 4.13 -14.03
N ILE A 12 -3.28 2.85 -14.39
CA ILE A 12 -4.21 2.25 -15.37
C ILE A 12 -5.66 2.37 -14.86
N GLY A 13 -5.91 2.13 -13.57
CA GLY A 13 -7.23 2.26 -12.96
C GLY A 13 -7.79 3.68 -13.06
N THR A 14 -6.96 4.71 -12.86
CA THR A 14 -7.42 6.11 -12.99
C THR A 14 -7.88 6.46 -14.39
N LEU A 15 -7.36 5.81 -15.44
CA LEU A 15 -7.78 6.04 -16.82
C LEU A 15 -9.21 5.56 -17.11
N PHE A 16 -9.74 4.64 -16.29
CA PHE A 16 -11.11 4.13 -16.43
C PHE A 16 -12.15 4.99 -15.69
N VAL A 17 -11.72 5.93 -14.85
CA VAL A 17 -12.61 6.90 -14.22
C VAL A 17 -12.78 8.05 -15.20
N ALA A 18 -14.01 8.39 -15.59
CA ALA A 18 -14.23 9.39 -16.65
C ALA A 18 -14.19 10.83 -16.12
N ASP A 19 -14.87 11.06 -14.99
CA ASP A 19 -15.04 12.39 -14.41
C ASP A 19 -13.80 12.82 -13.60
N HIS A 20 -13.46 14.10 -13.70
CA HIS A 20 -12.32 14.72 -13.06
C HIS A 20 -12.41 14.62 -11.53
N HIS A 21 -13.57 14.99 -10.98
CA HIS A 21 -13.79 15.01 -9.54
C HIS A 21 -13.74 13.60 -8.95
N ASP A 22 -14.22 12.60 -9.70
CA ASP A 22 -14.16 11.19 -9.30
C ASP A 22 -12.73 10.66 -9.34
N ARG A 23 -11.89 11.08 -10.30
CA ARG A 23 -10.46 10.71 -10.36
C ARG A 23 -9.70 11.23 -9.15
N GLU A 24 -9.89 12.49 -8.82
CA GLU A 24 -9.29 13.12 -7.65
C GLU A 24 -9.72 12.42 -6.36
N THR A 25 -11.03 12.20 -6.21
CA THR A 25 -11.59 11.53 -5.03
C THR A 25 -11.07 10.10 -4.90
N PHE A 26 -11.02 9.35 -6.00
CA PHE A 26 -10.45 8.00 -6.03
C PHE A 26 -8.98 7.98 -5.60
N LEU A 27 -8.16 8.87 -6.17
CA LEU A 27 -6.74 8.98 -5.84
C LEU A 27 -6.52 9.40 -4.38
N ALA A 28 -7.31 10.33 -3.87
CA ALA A 28 -7.26 10.78 -2.48
C ALA A 28 -7.63 9.64 -1.51
N VAL A 29 -8.69 8.88 -1.80
CA VAL A 29 -9.11 7.73 -0.98
C VAL A 29 -8.05 6.64 -0.99
N VAL A 30 -7.51 6.28 -2.15
CA VAL A 30 -6.48 5.25 -2.25
C VAL A 30 -5.17 5.70 -1.58
N GLY A 31 -4.79 6.97 -1.74
CA GLY A 31 -3.68 7.59 -1.02
C GLY A 31 -3.88 7.49 0.50
N GLY A 32 -5.00 7.98 1.02
CA GLY A 32 -5.32 7.92 2.45
C GLY A 32 -5.33 6.49 3.00
N PHE A 33 -5.97 5.56 2.30
CA PHE A 33 -6.02 4.15 2.72
C PHE A 33 -4.63 3.52 2.74
N SER A 34 -3.80 3.80 1.73
CA SER A 34 -2.42 3.30 1.67
C SER A 34 -1.56 3.85 2.80
N MET A 35 -1.73 5.12 3.18
CA MET A 35 -1.03 5.74 4.30
C MET A 35 -1.41 5.08 5.63
N VAL A 36 -2.70 4.89 5.89
CA VAL A 36 -3.19 4.22 7.10
C VAL A 36 -2.69 2.79 7.16
N PHE A 37 -2.81 2.05 6.07
CA PHE A 37 -2.36 0.66 6.00
C PHE A 37 -0.85 0.53 6.16
N ALA A 38 -0.07 1.45 5.58
CA ALA A 38 1.37 1.53 5.78
C ALA A 38 1.74 1.77 7.25
N GLY A 39 1.12 2.77 7.87
CA GLY A 39 1.35 3.10 9.28
C GLY A 39 1.02 1.94 10.20
N VAL A 40 -0.19 1.38 10.08
CA VAL A 40 -0.64 0.26 10.93
C VAL A 40 0.23 -0.98 10.68
N GLY A 41 0.50 -1.34 9.42
CA GLY A 41 1.29 -2.51 9.07
C GLY A 41 2.72 -2.44 9.59
N ILE A 42 3.36 -1.26 9.51
CA ILE A 42 4.72 -1.05 10.03
C ILE A 42 4.71 -1.03 11.55
N VAL A 43 3.84 -0.26 12.20
CA VAL A 43 3.81 -0.15 13.67
C VAL A 43 3.52 -1.51 14.32
N VAL A 44 2.47 -2.20 13.87
CA VAL A 44 2.10 -3.51 14.40
C VAL A 44 3.13 -4.56 14.03
N GLY A 45 3.64 -4.54 12.81
CA GLY A 45 4.67 -5.47 12.34
C GLY A 45 5.99 -5.34 13.12
N VAL A 46 6.46 -4.11 13.34
CA VAL A 46 7.66 -3.83 14.15
C VAL A 46 7.42 -4.17 15.61
N TRP A 47 6.24 -3.87 16.17
CA TRP A 47 5.92 -4.24 17.54
C TRP A 47 5.99 -5.76 17.74
N PHE A 48 5.37 -6.54 16.86
CA PHE A 48 5.49 -8.00 16.89
C PHE A 48 6.94 -8.48 16.67
N TRP A 49 7.68 -7.83 15.77
CA TRP A 49 9.09 -8.14 15.56
C TRP A 49 9.92 -7.96 16.83
N THR A 50 9.71 -6.88 17.58
CA THR A 50 10.39 -6.64 18.86
C THR A 50 9.95 -7.63 19.95
N ALA A 51 8.68 -8.05 19.95
CA ALA A 51 8.17 -9.03 20.90
C ALA A 51 8.70 -10.46 20.63
N CYS A 52 8.99 -10.81 19.37
CA CYS A 52 9.51 -12.12 18.98
C CYS A 52 11.02 -12.32 19.22
N SER A 53 11.71 -11.37 19.87
CA SER A 53 13.12 -11.45 20.30
C SER A 53 14.15 -11.93 19.24
N GLY A 54 13.80 -11.83 17.95
CA GLY A 54 14.65 -12.27 16.84
C GLY A 54 14.35 -13.67 16.28
N ASP A 55 13.40 -14.44 16.85
CA ASP A 55 12.89 -15.66 16.19
C ASP A 55 11.90 -15.23 15.09
N ILE A 56 12.41 -15.04 13.88
CA ILE A 56 11.63 -14.64 12.70
C ILE A 56 11.60 -15.81 11.74
N ARG A 57 10.41 -16.41 11.59
CA ARG A 57 10.22 -17.58 10.74
C ARG A 57 9.72 -17.17 9.37
N ARG A 58 10.14 -17.90 8.34
CA ARG A 58 9.72 -17.63 6.97
C ARG A 58 8.33 -18.22 6.76
N TRP A 59 7.57 -17.64 5.82
CA TRP A 59 6.21 -18.11 5.48
C TRP A 59 6.16 -19.58 5.06
N ARG A 60 7.29 -20.14 4.56
CA ARG A 60 7.42 -21.55 4.20
C ARG A 60 7.31 -22.49 5.41
N ASP A 61 7.69 -22.02 6.59
CA ASP A 61 7.74 -22.80 7.82
C ASP A 61 6.40 -22.74 8.59
N TRP A 62 5.34 -22.29 7.92
CA TRP A 62 3.99 -22.24 8.48
C TRP A 62 3.50 -23.61 8.98
N ARG A 63 3.87 -24.69 8.28
CA ARG A 63 3.47 -26.06 8.64
C ARG A 63 4.23 -26.63 9.84
N THR A 64 5.31 -25.99 10.28
CA THR A 64 6.07 -26.42 11.46
C THR A 64 5.66 -25.68 12.72
N ILE A 65 4.67 -24.79 12.64
CA ILE A 65 4.11 -24.09 13.78
C ILE A 65 3.19 -25.03 14.56
N THR A 66 3.45 -25.14 15.86
CA THR A 66 2.63 -25.93 16.80
C THR A 66 1.97 -25.07 17.88
N GLY A 67 2.47 -23.85 18.13
CA GLY A 67 1.93 -22.93 19.14
C GLY A 67 1.29 -21.65 18.57
N GLN A 68 0.30 -21.10 19.28
CA GLN A 68 -0.39 -19.84 18.92
C GLN A 68 0.56 -18.64 18.80
N TYR A 69 1.57 -18.56 19.68
CA TYR A 69 2.56 -17.49 19.71
C TYR A 69 3.61 -17.59 18.59
N GLU A 70 3.82 -18.78 18.02
CA GLU A 70 4.75 -18.96 16.90
C GLU A 70 4.19 -18.38 15.59
N GLY A 71 2.86 -18.27 15.45
CA GLY A 71 2.24 -17.60 14.29
C GLY A 71 2.64 -16.13 14.15
N VAL A 72 2.89 -15.46 15.27
CA VAL A 72 3.31 -14.05 15.33
C VAL A 72 4.69 -13.85 14.70
N THR A 73 5.58 -14.84 14.81
CA THR A 73 6.92 -14.80 14.22
C THR A 73 6.92 -14.76 12.68
N ILE A 74 5.83 -15.24 12.06
CA ILE A 74 5.62 -15.18 10.61
C ILE A 74 4.80 -13.94 10.22
N MET A 75 3.84 -13.53 11.04
CA MET A 75 3.04 -12.32 10.75
C MET A 75 3.83 -11.03 10.85
N ALA A 76 4.80 -10.93 11.76
CA ALA A 76 5.67 -9.76 11.89
C ALA A 76 6.36 -9.36 10.56
N PRO A 77 7.14 -10.22 9.88
CA PRO A 77 7.77 -9.86 8.61
C PRO A 77 6.76 -9.64 7.48
N VAL A 78 5.60 -10.29 7.50
CA VAL A 78 4.54 -10.10 6.49
C VAL A 78 3.90 -8.71 6.63
N LEU A 79 3.54 -8.30 7.84
CA LEU A 79 2.95 -6.99 8.12
C LEU A 79 3.92 -5.85 7.80
N VAL A 80 5.20 -5.98 8.17
CA VAL A 80 6.23 -4.99 7.82
C VAL A 80 6.37 -4.88 6.30
N ARG A 81 6.45 -6.00 5.57
CA ARG A 81 6.54 -5.98 4.10
C ARG A 81 5.31 -5.38 3.45
N ALA A 82 4.12 -5.72 3.93
CA ALA A 82 2.86 -5.17 3.43
C ALA A 82 2.79 -3.65 3.68
N GLY A 83 3.19 -3.20 4.87
CA GLY A 83 3.26 -1.78 5.19
C GLY A 83 4.29 -1.01 4.36
N VAL A 84 5.47 -1.58 4.12
CA VAL A 84 6.50 -1.00 3.24
C VAL A 84 6.01 -0.91 1.79
N LEU A 85 5.28 -1.92 1.29
CA LEU A 85 4.69 -1.86 -0.05
C LEU A 85 3.62 -0.75 -0.15
N ALA A 86 2.79 -0.59 0.88
CA ALA A 86 1.81 0.48 0.94
C ALA A 86 2.46 1.88 1.01
N LEU A 87 3.64 1.99 1.65
CA LEU A 87 4.47 3.20 1.66
C LEU A 87 4.94 3.63 0.26
N VAL A 88 5.05 2.70 -0.71
CA VAL A 88 5.38 3.01 -2.10
C VAL A 88 4.14 3.44 -2.88
N LEU A 89 2.97 2.90 -2.55
CA LEU A 89 1.71 3.24 -3.19
C LEU A 89 1.28 4.68 -2.88
N PHE A 90 1.48 5.11 -1.63
CA PHE A 90 1.11 6.45 -1.15
C PHE A 90 1.70 7.61 -1.98
N PRO A 91 3.03 7.73 -2.15
CA PRO A 91 3.61 8.80 -2.97
C PRO A 91 3.23 8.67 -4.45
N GLY A 92 2.97 7.46 -4.94
CA GLY A 92 2.45 7.24 -6.29
C GLY A 92 1.05 7.82 -6.49
N ALA A 93 0.15 7.56 -5.54
CA ALA A 93 -1.21 8.11 -5.55
C ALA A 93 -1.22 9.64 -5.39
N LEU A 94 -0.38 10.19 -4.50
CA LEU A 94 -0.24 11.64 -4.33
C LEU A 94 0.33 12.33 -5.58
N GLY A 95 1.36 11.74 -6.20
CA GLY A 95 1.93 12.27 -7.43
C GLY A 95 0.90 12.32 -8.55
N LEU A 96 0.08 11.27 -8.68
CA LEU A 96 -1.02 11.24 -9.65
C LEU A 96 -2.14 12.21 -9.30
N TYR A 97 -2.47 12.37 -8.02
CA TYR A 97 -3.47 13.34 -7.57
C TYR A 97 -3.09 14.75 -8.00
N HIS A 98 -1.86 15.17 -7.72
CA HIS A 98 -1.38 16.50 -8.15
C HIS A 98 -1.27 16.63 -9.67
N LEU A 99 -0.96 15.55 -10.41
CA LEU A 99 -0.94 15.57 -11.87
C LEU A 99 -2.35 15.77 -12.46
N VAL A 100 -3.37 15.17 -11.84
CA VAL A 100 -4.77 15.35 -12.24
C VAL A 100 -5.26 16.75 -11.86
N ASP A 101 -5.07 17.18 -10.61
CA ASP A 101 -5.48 18.49 -10.09
C ASP A 101 -4.87 19.67 -10.89
N ASN A 102 -3.63 19.52 -11.36
CA ASN A 102 -2.98 20.54 -12.20
C ASN A 102 -3.20 20.36 -13.72
N ALA A 103 -4.06 19.43 -14.13
CA ALA A 103 -4.33 19.21 -15.55
C ALA A 103 -5.10 20.39 -16.16
N ALA A 104 -4.67 20.86 -17.34
CA ALA A 104 -5.38 21.92 -18.04
C ALA A 104 -6.77 21.43 -18.52
N TYR A 105 -7.78 22.31 -18.49
CA TYR A 105 -9.17 22.01 -18.87
C TYR A 105 -9.32 21.33 -20.26
N ASP A 106 -8.46 21.66 -21.23
CA ASP A 106 -8.48 21.07 -22.58
C ASP A 106 -7.64 19.78 -22.71
N SER A 107 -7.10 19.27 -21.61
CA SER A 107 -6.25 18.08 -21.63
C SER A 107 -7.07 16.79 -21.47
N TRP A 108 -6.64 15.72 -22.15
CA TRP A 108 -7.20 14.38 -22.01
C TRP A 108 -7.19 13.85 -20.55
N LEU A 109 -6.34 14.43 -19.71
CA LEU A 109 -6.17 14.11 -18.29
C LEU A 109 -7.22 14.79 -17.40
N TYR A 110 -7.72 15.96 -17.82
CA TYR A 110 -8.82 16.65 -17.14
C TYR A 110 -10.11 15.84 -17.22
N GLY A 111 -10.34 15.15 -18.35
CA GLY A 111 -11.59 14.41 -18.57
C GLY A 111 -12.65 15.29 -19.26
N SER A 112 -13.64 14.65 -19.86
CA SER A 112 -14.75 15.31 -20.58
C SER A 112 -15.84 15.78 -19.64
#